data_AF-A2C5V0-F1
#
_entry.id   AF-A2C5V0-F1
#
_cell.length_a   1.000
_cell.length_b   1.000
_cell.length_c   1.000
_cell.angle_alpha   90.00
_cell.angle_beta   90.00
_cell.angle_gamma   90.00
#
_symmetry.space_group_name_H-M   'P 1'
#
loop_
_entity.id
_entity.type
_entity.pdbx_description
1 polymer ?
#
loop_
_entity_poly.entity_id
_entity_poly.type
_entity_poly.pdbx_seq_one_letter_code
_entity_poly.pdbx_strand_id
1 'polypeptide(L)'
;MRMIALLKVPDNFVQLVEITNVSEDSSGVLNVEVVLKKSLPPKERGPILLDLEDEMCVGNPTIRIWHKPLGDKNSLRNLRGVSL
;
A
#
# COMPACT_ATOMS: atom_id res chain seq x y z
N MET A 1 -4.96 17.10 17.85
CA MET A 1 -4.14 15.87 17.70
C MET A 1 -5.10 14.73 17.43
N ARG A 2 -5.39 14.43 16.15
CA ARG A 2 -6.28 13.31 15.78
C ARG A 2 -5.49 12.02 15.95
N MET A 3 -6.02 11.11 16.76
CA MET A 3 -5.45 9.76 16.93
C MET A 3 -5.55 9.06 15.58
N ILE A 4 -4.40 8.79 14.96
CA ILE A 4 -4.35 7.83 13.86
C ILE A 4 -4.73 6.50 14.51
N ALA A 5 -5.88 5.95 14.13
CA ALA A 5 -6.29 4.63 14.60
C ALA A 5 -5.16 3.64 14.33
N LEU A 6 -4.92 2.71 15.26
CA LEU A 6 -4.03 1.57 15.06
C LEU A 6 -4.61 0.68 13.95
N LEU A 7 -4.40 1.09 12.71
CA LEU A 7 -4.83 0.37 11.52
C LEU A 7 -3.97 -0.87 11.40
N LYS A 8 -4.61 -2.03 11.42
CA LYS A 8 -3.93 -3.33 11.28
C LYS A 8 -4.22 -3.90 9.90
N VAL A 9 -3.22 -4.56 9.35
CA VAL A 9 -3.40 -5.41 8.16
C VAL A 9 -4.30 -6.59 8.56
N PRO A 10 -5.35 -6.92 7.80
CA PRO A 10 -6.17 -8.09 8.09
C PRO A 10 -5.34 -9.39 8.05
N ASP A 11 -5.70 -10.38 8.88
CA ASP A 11 -4.85 -11.53 9.21
C ASP A 11 -4.43 -12.36 7.97
N ASN A 12 -5.32 -12.48 6.99
CA ASN A 12 -5.08 -13.11 5.68
C ASN A 12 -4.02 -12.38 4.82
N PHE A 13 -3.79 -11.09 5.03
CA PHE A 13 -2.82 -10.28 4.28
C PHE A 13 -1.49 -10.06 4.99
N VAL A 14 -1.36 -10.38 6.28
CA VAL A 14 -0.15 -10.10 7.10
C VAL A 14 1.13 -10.69 6.49
N GLN A 15 1.04 -11.84 5.82
CA GLN A 15 2.20 -12.50 5.18
C GLN A 15 2.54 -11.92 3.80
N LEU A 16 1.67 -11.11 3.22
CA LEU A 16 1.78 -10.57 1.86
C LEU A 16 2.08 -9.07 1.85
N VAL A 17 1.51 -8.33 2.79
CA VAL A 17 1.48 -6.87 2.79
C VAL A 17 2.01 -6.31 4.12
N GLU A 18 2.66 -5.16 4.04
CA GLU A 18 3.06 -4.34 5.18
C GLU A 18 2.62 -2.90 4.97
N ILE A 19 2.02 -2.28 5.98
CA ILE A 19 1.69 -0.86 5.97
C ILE A 19 2.94 -0.06 6.30
N THR A 20 3.31 0.87 5.42
CA THR A 20 4.48 1.75 5.61
C THR A 20 4.10 3.16 6.03
N ASN A 21 2.89 3.61 5.70
CA ASN A 21 2.41 4.93 6.06
C ASN A 21 0.87 4.92 6.14
N VAL A 22 0.34 5.73 7.05
CA VAL A 22 -1.08 6.05 7.12
C VAL A 22 -1.21 7.56 7.26
N SER A 23 -2.01 8.18 6.40
CA SER A 23 -2.28 9.62 6.41
C SER A 23 -3.74 9.90 6.08
N GLU A 24 -4.26 11.04 6.55
CA GLU A 24 -5.59 11.52 6.19
C GLU A 24 -5.41 12.74 5.29
N ASP A 25 -6.08 12.78 4.14
CA ASP A 25 -6.05 13.95 3.27
C ASP A 25 -7.06 15.02 3.72
N SER A 26 -7.02 16.18 3.07
CA SER A 26 -7.90 17.31 3.37
C SER A 26 -9.40 17.01 3.18
N SER A 27 -9.74 15.92 2.49
CA SER A 27 -11.12 15.47 2.26
C SER A 27 -11.58 14.45 3.31
N GLY A 28 -10.71 14.05 4.25
CA GLY A 28 -11.00 13.04 5.25
C GLY A 28 -10.85 11.60 4.73
N VAL A 29 -10.14 11.40 3.61
CA VAL A 29 -9.84 10.06 3.09
C VAL A 29 -8.56 9.54 3.75
N LEU A 30 -8.63 8.33 4.29
CA LEU A 30 -7.52 7.63 4.89
C LEU A 30 -6.67 6.95 3.81
N ASN A 31 -5.51 7.52 3.52
CA ASN A 31 -4.54 6.99 2.58
C ASN A 31 -3.58 6.04 3.30
N VAL A 32 -3.56 4.78 2.90
CA VAL A 32 -2.73 3.73 3.47
C VAL A 32 -1.68 3.31 2.44
N GLU A 33 -0.43 3.62 2.69
CA GLU A 33 0.68 3.14 1.85
C GLU A 33 1.10 1.75 2.30
N VAL A 34 1.21 0.84 1.34
CA VAL A 34 1.61 -0.53 1.56
C VAL A 34 2.76 -0.96 0.65
N VAL A 35 3.56 -1.90 1.13
CA VAL A 35 4.55 -2.64 0.35
C VAL A 35 4.23 -4.13 0.36
N LEU A 36 4.53 -4.80 -0.75
CA LEU A 36 4.44 -6.25 -0.82
C LEU A 36 5.71 -6.88 -0.26
N LYS A 37 5.56 -7.82 0.66
CA LYS A 37 6.67 -8.56 1.27
C LYS A 37 7.36 -9.53 0.31
N LYS A 38 6.71 -9.82 -0.83
CA LYS A 38 7.20 -10.75 -1.86
C LYS A 38 7.02 -10.14 -3.24
N SER A 39 7.92 -10.48 -4.15
CA SER A 39 7.75 -10.15 -5.57
C SER A 39 6.58 -10.98 -6.12
N LEU A 40 5.57 -10.28 -6.67
CA LEU A 40 4.39 -10.89 -7.26
C LEU A 40 4.25 -10.45 -8.72
N PRO A 41 3.81 -11.34 -9.62
CA PRO A 41 3.48 -10.99 -11.00
C PRO A 41 2.48 -9.81 -11.05
N PRO A 42 2.60 -8.90 -12.03
CA PRO A 42 1.68 -7.76 -12.16
C PRO A 42 0.20 -8.16 -12.16
N LYS A 43 -0.13 -9.32 -12.77
CA LYS A 43 -1.49 -9.88 -12.83
C LYS A 43 -2.07 -10.29 -11.47
N GLU A 44 -1.22 -10.60 -10.49
CA GLU A 44 -1.62 -11.05 -9.14
C GLU A 44 -1.66 -9.88 -8.16
N ARG A 45 -0.82 -8.86 -8.37
CA ARG A 45 -0.76 -7.67 -7.51
C ARG A 45 -2.06 -6.89 -7.48
N GLY A 46 -2.69 -6.67 -8.63
CA GLY A 46 -3.93 -5.89 -8.74
C GLY A 46 -5.05 -6.46 -7.86
N PRO A 47 -5.45 -7.73 -8.07
CA PRO A 47 -6.48 -8.39 -7.27
C PRO A 47 -6.19 -8.33 -5.76
N ILE A 48 -4.97 -8.65 -5.33
CA ILE A 48 -4.60 -8.64 -3.90
C ILE A 48 -4.79 -7.26 -3.25
N LEU A 49 -4.45 -6.19 -3.97
CA LEU A 49 -4.59 -4.83 -3.44
C LEU A 49 -6.05 -4.39 -3.37
N LEU A 50 -6.89 -4.83 -4.31
CA LEU A 50 -8.33 -4.56 -4.31
C LEU A 50 -9.02 -5.35 -3.20
N ASP A 51 -8.70 -6.64 -3.04
CA ASP A 51 -9.25 -7.47 -1.97
C ASP A 51 -8.88 -6.90 -0.58
N LEU A 52 -7.65 -6.41 -0.43
CA LEU A 52 -7.21 -5.72 0.80
C LEU A 52 -8.01 -4.43 1.04
N GLU A 53 -8.21 -3.63 -0.01
CA GLU A 53 -8.99 -2.39 0.09
C GLU A 53 -10.41 -2.69 0.54
N ASP A 54 -11.09 -3.65 -0.11
CA ASP A 54 -12.45 -4.07 0.21
C ASP A 54 -12.58 -4.51 1.67
N GLU A 55 -11.66 -5.35 2.17
CA GLU A 55 -11.69 -5.84 3.55
C GLU A 55 -11.48 -4.71 4.57
N MET A 56 -10.58 -3.77 4.27
CA MET A 56 -10.34 -2.62 5.14
C MET A 56 -11.44 -1.55 5.07
N CYS A 57 -12.17 -1.48 3.96
CA CYS A 57 -13.28 -0.55 3.74
C CYS A 57 -14.49 -0.87 4.61
N VAL A 58 -14.69 -2.15 4.98
CA VAL A 58 -15.77 -2.60 5.88
C VAL A 58 -15.77 -1.83 7.21
N GLY A 59 -14.59 -1.45 7.72
CA GLY A 59 -14.44 -0.63 8.93
C GLY A 59 -14.20 0.86 8.68
N ASN A 60 -13.82 1.26 7.46
CA ASN A 60 -13.41 2.62 7.11
C ASN A 60 -13.86 2.96 5.66
N PRO A 61 -15.08 3.48 5.45
CA PRO A 61 -15.64 3.68 4.11
C PRO A 61 -14.92 4.74 3.25
N THR A 62 -13.96 5.46 3.82
CA THR A 62 -13.14 6.47 3.12
C THR A 62 -11.66 6.07 3.08
N ILE A 63 -11.35 4.78 2.95
CA ILE A 63 -9.97 4.31 2.83
C ILE A 63 -9.51 4.25 1.37
N ARG A 64 -8.22 4.46 1.14
CA ARG A 64 -7.56 4.28 -0.16
C ARG A 64 -6.23 3.57 0.02
N ILE A 65 -6.01 2.48 -0.71
CA ILE A 65 -4.76 1.71 -0.65
C ILE A 65 -3.78 2.17 -1.74
N TRP A 66 -2.55 2.53 -1.34
CA TRP A 66 -1.46 2.90 -2.24
C TRP A 66 -0.33 1.88 -2.19
N HIS A 67 -0.06 1.21 -3.30
CA HIS A 67 1.09 0.30 -3.39
C HIS A 67 2.37 1.05 -3.78
N LYS A 68 3.35 1.04 -2.88
CA LYS A 68 4.67 1.60 -3.13
C LYS A 68 5.54 0.57 -3.87
N PRO A 69 6.19 0.93 -4.99
CA PRO A 69 7.06 0.00 -5.70
C PRO A 69 8.25 -0.42 -4.82
N LEU A 70 8.63 -1.69 -4.92
CA LEU A 70 9.88 -2.19 -4.36
C LEU A 70 11.06 -1.62 -5.16
N GLY A 71 11.90 -0.82 -4.50
CA GLY A 71 13.16 -0.33 -5.04
C GLY A 71 13.27 1.20 -5.07
N ASP A 72 14.48 1.69 -4.80
CA ASP A 72 14.79 3.12 -4.84
C ASP A 72 14.70 3.64 -6.28
N LYS A 73 14.19 4.88 -6.45
CA LYS A 73 14.06 5.53 -7.77
C LYS A 73 15.35 5.47 -8.60
N ASN A 74 16.52 5.45 -7.95
CA ASN A 74 17.83 5.32 -8.60
C ASN A 74 18.05 3.95 -9.23
N SER A 75 17.64 2.86 -8.58
CA SER A 75 17.78 1.50 -9.12
C SER A 75 16.94 1.32 -10.40
N LEU A 76 15.73 1.90 -10.45
CA LEU A 76 14.88 1.89 -11.64
C LEU A 76 15.40 2.77 -12.79
N ARG A 77 16.15 3.83 -12.48
CA ARG A 77 16.82 4.68 -13.49
C ARG A 77 18.03 3.97 -14.09
N ASN A 78 18.84 3.31 -13.26
CA ASN A 78 19.99 2.52 -13.68
C ASN A 78 19.58 1.35 -14.58
N LEU A 79 18.47 0.67 -14.28
CA LEU A 79 17.91 -0.40 -15.11
C LEU A 79 17.43 0.08 -16.50
N ARG A 80 17.18 1.38 -16.66
CA ARG A 80 16.82 2.00 -17.96
C ARG A 80 18.02 2.62 -18.68
N GLY A 81 19.24 2.43 -18.15
CA GLY A 81 20.47 2.99 -18.74
C GLY A 81 20.59 4.52 -18.61
N VAL A 82 19.81 5.15 -17.73
CA VAL A 82 19.88 6.59 -17.50
C VAL A 82 20.74 6.84 -16.26
N SER A 83 22.03 7.07 -16.48
CA SER A 83 22.98 7.56 -15.47
C SER A 83 22.95 9.10 -15.44
N LEU A 84 22.76 9.68 -14.25
CA LEU A 84 22.96 11.10 -13.98
C LEU A 84 24.46 11.40 -13.84
#